data_AF-A0A3M7KZU9-F1
#
_entry.id   AF-A0A3M7KZU9-F1
#
_cell.length_a   1.000
_cell.length_b   1.000
_cell.length_c   1.000
_cell.angle_alpha   90.00
_cell.angle_beta   90.00
_cell.angle_gamma   90.00
#
_symmetry.space_group_name_H-M   'P 1'
#
loop_
_entity.id
_entity.type
_entity.pdbx_description
1 polymer ?
#
loop_
_entity_poly.entity_id
_entity_poly.type
_entity_poly.pdbx_seq_one_letter_code
_entity_poly.pdbx_strand_id
1 'polypeptide(L)'
;MKIVGLSGGIATGKSTFAAELRTLKFPVIDSDDIAKLVVKKIVDMPLLFETGFYHFTSPRLLVAAGEGMQRRRLMARDGLSEEAADVRVSSQMPLSAKRRLADIVVENDGDVEELRQSARTVGGLLQRHRWLHIWFFSPLGLGLVAAALFSLR
;
A
#
# COMPACT_ATOMS: atom_id res chain seq x y z
N MET A 1 2.80 24.16 1.55
CA MET A 1 3.91 23.57 2.35
C MET A 1 5.02 23.14 1.40
N LYS A 2 6.29 23.32 1.77
CA LYS A 2 7.44 22.86 0.97
C LYS A 2 8.02 21.60 1.61
N ILE A 3 8.28 20.57 0.81
CA ILE A 3 9.00 19.36 1.21
C ILE A 3 10.48 19.59 0.89
N VAL A 4 11.36 19.43 1.87
CA VAL A 4 12.81 19.62 1.71
C VAL A 4 13.49 18.25 1.81
N GLY A 5 14.20 17.86 0.76
CA GLY A 5 15.01 16.65 0.75
C GLY A 5 16.34 16.87 1.47
N LEU A 6 16.67 16.00 2.43
CA LEU A 6 17.97 15.98 3.10
C LEU A 6 18.76 14.76 2.62
N SER A 7 19.88 14.99 1.93
CA SER A 7 20.79 13.95 1.43
C SER A 7 22.24 14.24 1.87
N GLY A 8 23.12 13.26 1.74
CA GLY A 8 24.54 13.35 2.11
C GLY A 8 25.26 12.03 1.87
N GLY A 9 26.59 12.10 1.71
CA GLY A 9 27.43 10.92 1.55
C GLY A 9 27.57 10.09 2.84
N ILE A 10 28.24 8.95 2.75
CA ILE A 10 28.55 8.12 3.92
C ILE A 10 29.41 8.94 4.89
N ALA A 11 29.03 8.93 6.18
CA ALA A 11 29.71 9.61 7.27
C ALA A 11 29.82 11.15 7.15
N THR A 12 28.98 11.82 6.35
CA THR A 12 29.01 13.30 6.21
C THR A 12 28.24 14.05 7.29
N GLY A 13 27.81 13.38 8.37
CA GLY A 13 27.07 14.03 9.46
C GLY A 13 25.59 14.32 9.19
N LYS A 14 24.98 13.74 8.13
CA LYS A 14 23.54 13.91 7.82
C LYS A 14 22.64 13.61 9.02
N SER A 15 22.93 12.54 9.76
CA SER A 15 22.14 12.13 10.93
C SER A 15 22.24 13.13 12.07
N THR A 16 23.41 13.74 12.27
CA THR A 16 23.61 14.82 13.25
C THR A 16 22.83 16.06 12.84
N PHE A 17 22.92 16.48 11.58
CA PHE A 17 22.15 17.61 11.06
C PHE A 17 20.63 17.38 11.18
N ALA A 18 20.16 16.18 10.83
CA ALA A 18 18.78 15.77 11.01
C ALA A 18 18.34 15.81 12.49
N ALA A 19 19.22 15.46 13.43
CA ALA A 19 18.93 15.55 14.86
C ALA A 19 18.78 17.01 15.32
N GLU A 20 19.65 17.92 14.88
CA GLU A 20 19.54 19.35 15.17
C GLU A 20 18.25 19.96 14.60
N LEU A 21 17.84 19.58 13.38
CA LEU A 21 16.55 20.04 12.86
C LEU A 21 15.36 19.61 13.75
N ARG A 22 15.43 18.43 14.36
CA ARG A 22 14.41 17.97 15.32
C ARG A 22 14.39 18.81 16.60
N THR A 23 15.54 19.25 17.11
CA THR A 23 15.60 20.13 18.30
C THR A 23 14.95 21.50 18.01
N LEU A 24 15.09 21.96 16.77
CA LEU A 24 14.42 23.16 16.25
C LEU A 24 12.93 22.96 15.91
N LYS A 25 12.35 21.80 16.28
CA LYS A 25 10.95 21.43 16.03
C LYS A 25 10.56 21.28 14.56
N PHE A 26 11.52 21.09 13.65
CA PHE A 26 11.20 20.67 12.30
C PHE A 26 10.83 19.19 12.29
N PRO A 27 9.71 18.80 11.64
CA PRO A 27 9.38 17.40 11.47
C PRO A 27 10.36 16.78 10.47
N VAL A 28 11.16 15.83 10.94
CA VAL A 28 12.12 15.08 10.12
C VAL A 28 11.68 13.63 10.03
N ILE A 29 11.37 13.20 8.80
CA ILE A 29 10.99 11.83 8.49
C ILE A 29 12.24 11.09 7.99
N ASP A 30 12.61 10.00 8.65
CA ASP A 30 13.72 9.15 8.21
C ASP A 30 13.24 8.13 7.17
N SER A 31 13.82 8.20 5.96
CA SER A 31 13.46 7.31 4.86
C SER A 31 13.88 5.87 5.08
N ASP A 32 14.99 5.61 5.79
CA ASP A 32 15.51 4.27 6.00
C ASP A 32 14.63 3.49 6.99
N ASP A 33 14.14 4.19 8.02
CA ASP A 33 13.22 3.60 8.99
C ASP A 33 11.85 3.31 8.37
N ILE A 34 11.34 4.22 7.53
CA ILE A 34 10.13 3.95 6.75
C ILE A 34 10.34 2.76 5.83
N ALA A 35 11.46 2.71 5.09
CA ALA A 35 11.77 1.61 4.18
C ALA A 35 11.75 0.26 4.91
N LYS A 36 12.40 0.16 6.08
CA LYS A 36 12.39 -1.05 6.91
C LYS A 36 10.98 -1.44 7.38
N LEU A 37 10.12 -0.46 7.69
CA LEU A 37 8.75 -0.71 8.11
C LEU A 37 7.87 -1.22 6.96
N VAL A 38 7.98 -0.63 5.77
CA VAL A 38 7.10 -0.96 4.63
C VAL A 38 7.49 -2.24 3.91
N VAL A 39 8.77 -2.64 3.92
CA VAL A 39 9.26 -3.85 3.25
C VAL A 39 8.64 -5.16 3.79
N LYS A 40 8.01 -5.15 4.98
CA LYS A 40 7.44 -6.34 5.61
C LYS A 40 5.95 -6.25 5.98
N LYS A 41 5.26 -5.17 5.61
CA LYS A 41 3.90 -4.89 6.15
C LYS A 41 2.91 -4.49 5.06
N ILE A 42 1.63 -4.70 5.33
CA ILE A 42 0.53 -4.15 4.53
C ILE A 42 0.52 -2.63 4.71
N VAL A 43 0.52 -1.89 3.61
CA VAL A 43 0.40 -0.42 3.61
C VAL A 43 -1.08 -0.08 3.47
N ASP A 44 -1.69 0.41 4.54
CA ASP A 44 -3.04 0.97 4.50
C ASP A 44 -2.97 2.42 3.97
N MET A 45 -3.50 2.65 2.77
CA MET A 45 -3.49 3.96 2.14
C MET A 45 -4.78 4.23 1.36
N PRO A 46 -5.62 5.18 1.82
CA PRO A 46 -6.90 5.50 1.19
C PRO A 46 -6.81 5.93 -0.29
N LEU A 47 -5.71 6.58 -0.67
CA LEU A 47 -5.46 7.08 -2.03
C LEU A 47 -4.38 6.27 -2.78
N LEU A 48 -4.27 4.97 -2.49
CA LEU A 48 -3.26 4.08 -3.07
C LEU A 48 -3.23 4.11 -4.60
N PHE A 49 -4.41 4.11 -5.23
CA PHE A 49 -4.53 4.07 -6.68
C PHE A 49 -4.44 5.48 -7.30
N GLU A 50 -5.06 6.47 -6.65
CA GLU A 50 -5.09 7.87 -7.08
C GLU A 50 -3.71 8.51 -7.14
N THR A 51 -2.84 8.19 -6.19
CA THR A 51 -1.48 8.74 -6.10
C THR A 51 -0.47 8.01 -6.99
N GLY A 52 -0.86 6.90 -7.62
CA GLY A 52 0.06 6.05 -8.38
C GLY A 52 0.95 5.15 -7.51
N PHE A 53 0.84 5.19 -6.18
CA PHE A 53 1.72 4.43 -5.31
C PHE A 53 1.51 2.91 -5.41
N TYR A 54 0.38 2.46 -5.96
CA TYR A 54 0.14 1.05 -6.30
C TYR A 54 1.22 0.44 -7.21
N HIS A 55 2.02 1.25 -7.93
CA HIS A 55 3.17 0.77 -8.68
C HIS A 55 4.29 0.20 -7.79
N PHE A 56 4.32 0.56 -6.50
CA PHE A 56 5.32 0.11 -5.53
C PHE A 56 4.79 -0.94 -4.55
N THR A 57 3.55 -1.40 -4.72
CA THR A 57 2.93 -2.43 -3.85
C THR A 57 2.59 -3.67 -4.67
N SER A 58 2.89 -4.85 -4.12
CA SER A 58 2.55 -6.13 -4.75
C SER A 58 2.44 -7.24 -3.69
N PRO A 59 1.34 -8.02 -3.66
CA PRO A 59 0.12 -7.84 -4.45
C PRO A 59 -0.71 -6.63 -3.98
N ARG A 60 -1.52 -6.07 -4.88
CA ARG A 60 -2.42 -4.92 -4.66
C ARG A 60 -3.79 -5.41 -4.21
N LEU A 61 -4.13 -5.16 -2.95
CA LEU A 61 -5.41 -5.53 -2.34
C LEU A 61 -6.39 -4.35 -2.40
N LEU A 62 -7.61 -4.59 -2.89
CA LEU A 62 -8.72 -3.66 -2.88
C LEU A 62 -9.88 -4.22 -2.07
N VAL A 63 -10.38 -3.45 -1.09
CA VAL A 63 -11.68 -3.71 -0.47
C VAL A 63 -12.72 -2.83 -1.17
N ALA A 64 -13.67 -3.46 -1.86
CA ALA A 64 -14.67 -2.81 -2.71
C ALA A 64 -16.05 -2.85 -2.05
N ALA A 65 -16.78 -1.75 -2.14
CA ALA A 65 -18.20 -1.68 -1.78
C ALA A 65 -18.89 -0.78 -2.79
N GLY A 66 -20.13 -1.09 -3.16
CA GLY A 66 -20.91 -0.26 -4.09
C GLY A 66 -21.13 1.16 -3.57
N GLU A 67 -21.30 2.13 -4.47
CA GLU A 67 -21.45 3.56 -4.11
C GLU A 67 -22.62 3.79 -3.14
N GLY A 68 -23.75 3.10 -3.34
CA GLY A 68 -24.89 3.15 -2.43
C GLY A 68 -24.55 2.66 -1.01
N MET A 69 -23.71 1.64 -0.88
CA MET A 69 -23.24 1.17 0.43
C MET A 69 -22.25 2.15 1.06
N GLN A 70 -21.32 2.70 0.28
CA GLN A 70 -20.36 3.71 0.75
C GLN A 70 -21.08 4.94 1.29
N ARG A 71 -22.06 5.47 0.54
CA ARG A 71 -22.90 6.59 0.95
C ARG A 71 -23.61 6.32 2.27
N ARG A 72 -24.34 5.20 2.38
CA ARG A 72 -25.03 4.82 3.62
C ARG A 72 -24.09 4.76 4.82
N ARG A 73 -22.90 4.17 4.65
CA ARG A 73 -21.89 4.07 5.71
C ARG A 73 -21.31 5.44 6.10
N LEU A 74 -21.06 6.32 5.12
CA LEU A 74 -20.60 7.69 5.38
C LEU A 74 -21.64 8.50 6.16
N MET A 75 -22.91 8.44 5.76
CA MET A 75 -24.00 9.12 6.48
C MET A 75 -24.14 8.60 7.91
N ALA A 76 -24.12 7.27 8.10
CA ALA A 76 -24.27 6.67 9.42
C ALA A 76 -23.07 6.92 10.36
N ARG A 77 -21.84 6.90 9.84
CA ARG A 77 -20.61 7.07 10.64
C ARG A 77 -20.30 8.53 10.93
N ASP A 78 -20.42 9.39 9.92
CA ASP A 78 -19.94 10.77 9.96
C ASP A 78 -21.08 11.80 10.10
N GLY A 79 -22.35 11.35 10.07
CA GLY A 79 -23.51 12.24 10.16
C GLY A 79 -23.71 13.15 8.93
N LEU A 80 -23.19 12.75 7.77
CA LEU A 80 -23.25 13.54 6.54
C LEU A 80 -24.65 13.55 5.92
N SER A 81 -24.97 14.63 5.20
CA SER A 81 -26.10 14.65 4.27
C SER A 81 -25.82 13.72 3.08
N GLU A 82 -26.87 13.36 2.35
CA GLU A 82 -26.75 12.52 1.18
C GLU A 82 -25.85 13.15 0.10
N GLU A 83 -25.99 14.46 -0.13
CA GLU A 83 -25.20 15.23 -1.09
C GLU A 83 -23.73 15.32 -0.67
N ALA A 84 -23.47 15.54 0.62
CA ALA A 84 -22.10 15.60 1.14
C ALA A 84 -21.39 14.23 1.04
N ALA A 85 -22.11 13.14 1.27
CA ALA A 85 -21.59 11.79 1.06
C ALA A 85 -21.29 11.54 -0.43
N ASP A 86 -22.15 12.03 -1.33
CA ASP A 86 -21.97 11.88 -2.77
C ASP A 86 -20.73 12.56 -3.30
N VAL A 87 -20.54 13.83 -2.96
CA VAL A 87 -19.36 14.61 -3.33
C VAL A 87 -18.09 13.89 -2.88
N ARG A 88 -18.13 13.28 -1.69
CA ARG A 88 -16.99 12.54 -1.14
C ARG A 88 -16.72 11.25 -1.91
N VAL A 89 -17.76 10.48 -2.26
CA VAL A 89 -17.61 9.25 -3.07
C VAL A 89 -17.10 9.60 -4.48
N SER A 90 -17.70 10.59 -5.14
CA SER A 90 -17.37 10.96 -6.52
C SER A 90 -16.00 11.61 -6.68
N SER A 91 -15.43 12.17 -5.61
CA SER A 91 -14.07 12.74 -5.61
C SER A 91 -12.95 11.71 -5.70
N GLN A 92 -13.24 10.43 -5.42
CA GLN A 92 -12.26 9.35 -5.52
C GLN A 92 -12.19 8.77 -6.93
N MET A 93 -11.13 8.00 -7.21
CA MET A 93 -11.06 7.24 -8.45
C MET A 93 -12.24 6.25 -8.53
N PRO A 94 -12.91 6.10 -9.69
CA PRO A 94 -14.03 5.17 -9.84
C PRO A 94 -13.67 3.75 -9.44
N LEU A 95 -14.59 3.06 -8.75
CA LEU A 95 -14.37 1.70 -8.25
C LEU A 95 -14.00 0.72 -9.38
N SER A 96 -14.61 0.87 -10.55
CA SER A 96 -14.30 0.06 -11.74
C SER A 96 -12.85 0.22 -12.21
N ALA A 97 -12.26 1.41 -12.05
CA ALA A 97 -10.86 1.65 -12.36
C ALA A 97 -9.93 1.02 -11.32
N LYS A 98 -10.25 1.15 -10.02
CA LYS A 98 -9.49 0.49 -8.94
C LYS A 98 -9.46 -1.04 -9.13
N ARG A 99 -10.59 -1.64 -9.52
CA ARG A 99 -10.69 -3.10 -9.79
C ARG A 99 -9.74 -3.57 -10.89
N ARG A 100 -9.51 -2.76 -11.94
CA ARG A 100 -8.57 -3.11 -13.02
C ARG A 100 -7.10 -3.08 -12.58
N LEU A 101 -6.80 -2.35 -11.51
CA LEU A 101 -5.44 -2.17 -11.00
C LEU A 101 -5.12 -3.11 -9.83
N ALA A 102 -6.13 -3.75 -9.23
CA ALA A 102 -5.97 -4.63 -8.09
C ALA A 102 -5.67 -6.08 -8.51
N ASP A 103 -4.82 -6.76 -7.73
CA ASP A 103 -4.57 -8.20 -7.89
C ASP A 103 -5.58 -9.04 -7.10
N ILE A 104 -6.03 -8.51 -5.96
CA ILE A 104 -6.99 -9.16 -5.07
C ILE A 104 -8.10 -8.16 -4.79
N VAL A 105 -9.35 -8.54 -5.04
CA VAL A 105 -10.53 -7.72 -4.73
C VAL A 105 -11.38 -8.46 -3.70
N VAL A 106 -11.72 -7.77 -2.61
CA VAL A 106 -12.62 -8.24 -1.55
C VAL A 106 -13.88 -7.40 -1.62
N GLU A 107 -15.02 -8.04 -1.91
CA GLU A 107 -16.32 -7.39 -1.87
C GLU A 107 -16.80 -7.20 -0.42
N ASN A 108 -17.38 -6.04 -0.14
CA ASN A 108 -17.76 -5.60 1.19
C ASN A 108 -19.10 -4.86 1.16
N ASP A 109 -20.05 -5.41 0.41
CA ASP A 109 -21.45 -4.99 0.43
C ASP A 109 -22.27 -5.70 1.52
N GLY A 110 -21.71 -6.73 2.14
CA GLY A 110 -22.32 -7.49 3.22
C GLY A 110 -22.03 -6.95 4.62
N ASP A 111 -22.07 -7.85 5.60
CA ASP A 111 -21.88 -7.51 7.01
C ASP A 111 -20.41 -7.56 7.47
N VAL A 112 -20.20 -7.18 8.73
CA VAL A 112 -18.86 -7.11 9.32
C VAL A 112 -18.21 -8.49 9.49
N GLU A 113 -18.99 -9.55 9.65
CA GLU A 113 -18.46 -10.90 9.88
C GLU A 113 -17.98 -11.53 8.57
N GLU A 114 -18.70 -11.32 7.47
CA GLU A 114 -18.25 -11.67 6.12
C GLU A 114 -16.92 -10.99 5.77
N LEU A 115 -16.80 -9.70 6.10
CA LEU A 115 -15.55 -8.96 5.89
C LEU A 115 -14.41 -9.52 6.74
N ARG A 116 -14.66 -9.88 8.02
CA ARG A 116 -13.66 -10.50 8.90
C ARG A 116 -13.20 -11.84 8.34
N GLN A 117 -14.12 -12.67 7.84
CA GLN A 117 -13.77 -13.95 7.24
C GLN A 117 -12.92 -13.74 5.98
N SER A 118 -13.29 -12.81 5.12
CA SER A 118 -12.51 -12.44 3.92
C SER A 118 -11.09 -11.97 4.28
N ALA A 119 -10.95 -11.14 5.32
CA ALA A 119 -9.66 -10.68 5.81
C ALA A 119 -8.78 -11.83 6.33
N ARG A 120 -9.36 -12.81 7.05
CA ARG A 120 -8.62 -14.00 7.50
C ARG A 120 -8.14 -14.84 6.32
N THR A 121 -9.00 -15.05 5.32
CA THR A 121 -8.68 -15.80 4.10
C THR A 121 -7.54 -15.16 3.33
N VAL A 122 -7.65 -13.87 3.01
CA VAL A 122 -6.62 -13.11 2.30
C VAL A 122 -5.32 -13.05 3.13
N GLY A 123 -5.41 -12.82 4.43
CA GLY A 123 -4.26 -12.85 5.33
C GLY A 123 -3.50 -14.17 5.29
N GLY A 124 -4.21 -15.30 5.29
CA GLY A 124 -3.63 -16.64 5.14
C GLY A 124 -2.94 -16.84 3.78
N LEU A 125 -3.52 -16.33 2.68
CA LEU A 125 -2.91 -16.38 1.35
C LEU A 125 -1.61 -15.58 1.29
N LEU A 126 -1.60 -14.35 1.80
CA LEU A 126 -0.42 -13.48 1.78
C LEU A 126 0.76 -14.07 2.59
N GLN A 127 0.46 -14.76 3.71
CA GLN A 127 1.49 -15.46 4.50
C GLN A 127 2.13 -16.62 3.73
N ARG A 128 1.36 -17.30 2.87
CA ARG A 128 1.79 -18.44 2.04
C ARG A 128 2.50 -18.05 0.74
N HIS A 129 2.73 -16.78 0.44
CA HIS A 129 3.54 -16.39 -0.73
C HIS A 129 4.92 -15.81 -0.35
N ARG A 130 5.25 -15.74 0.95
CA ARG A 130 6.54 -15.22 1.46
C ARG A 130 7.79 -15.91 0.90
N TRP A 131 7.69 -17.19 0.53
CA TRP A 131 8.78 -18.05 0.06
C TRP A 131 9.10 -17.95 -1.45
N LEU A 132 8.14 -17.57 -2.31
CA LEU A 132 8.37 -17.58 -3.77
C LEU A 132 9.19 -16.39 -4.26
N HIS A 133 9.00 -15.20 -3.68
CA HIS A 133 9.81 -14.02 -4.01
C HIS A 133 11.25 -14.13 -3.50
N ILE A 134 11.47 -14.88 -2.42
CA ILE A 134 12.83 -15.19 -1.92
C ILE A 134 13.60 -15.99 -2.97
N TRP A 135 12.95 -16.94 -3.67
CA TRP A 135 13.62 -17.76 -4.68
C TRP A 135 14.11 -16.92 -5.85
N PHE A 136 13.25 -16.12 -6.49
CA PHE A 136 13.60 -15.34 -7.69
C PHE A 136 14.69 -14.27 -7.48
N PHE A 137 14.80 -13.71 -6.27
CA PHE A 137 15.83 -12.73 -5.93
C PHE A 137 16.97 -13.31 -5.09
N SER A 138 16.99 -14.63 -4.88
CA SER A 138 18.15 -15.31 -4.29
C SER A 138 19.21 -15.58 -5.37
N PRO A 139 20.50 -15.63 -4.98
CA PRO A 139 21.57 -16.06 -5.88
C PRO A 139 21.30 -17.42 -6.55
N LEU A 140 20.60 -18.32 -5.87
CA LEU A 140 20.26 -19.66 -6.38
C LEU A 140 19.17 -19.62 -7.45
N GLY A 141 18.11 -18.82 -7.27
CA GLY A 141 17.04 -18.71 -8.27
C GLY A 141 17.48 -17.96 -9.52
N LEU A 142 18.33 -16.93 -9.38
CA LEU A 142 18.97 -16.28 -10.52
C LEU A 142 19.86 -17.26 -11.30
N GLY A 143 20.59 -18.13 -10.60
CA GLY A 143 21.40 -19.18 -11.21
C GLY A 143 20.59 -20.19 -12.04
N LEU A 144 19.41 -20.60 -11.56
CA LEU A 144 18.53 -21.53 -12.28
C LEU A 144 17.89 -20.91 -13.52
N VAL A 145 17.49 -19.64 -13.47
CA VAL A 145 16.98 -18.90 -14.64
C VAL A 145 18.08 -18.74 -15.69
N ALA A 146 19.30 -18.40 -15.27
CA ALA A 146 20.45 -18.29 -16.17
C ALA A 146 20.78 -19.63 -16.83
N ALA A 147 20.76 -20.73 -16.07
CA ALA A 147 20.99 -22.08 -16.60
C ALA A 147 19.91 -22.50 -17.61
N ALA A 148 18.64 -22.23 -17.34
CA ALA A 148 17.53 -22.52 -18.25
C ALA A 148 17.64 -21.73 -19.57
N LEU A 149 18.00 -20.45 -19.50
CA LEU A 149 18.25 -19.62 -20.69
C LEU A 149 19.46 -20.09 -21.50
N PHE A 150 20.49 -20.64 -20.83
CA PHE A 150 21.65 -21.22 -21.50
C PHE A 150 21.35 -22.56 -22.18
N SER A 151 20.44 -23.37 -21.65
CA SER A 151 20.01 -24.64 -22.26
C SER A 151 19.08 -24.50 -23.47
N LEU A 152 18.62 -23.28 -23.76
CA LEU A 152 17.76 -22.96 -24.92
C LEU A 152 18.56 -22.37 -26.11
N ARG A 153 19.89 -22.39 -26.05
CA ARG A 153 20.81 -22.09 -27.15
C ARG A 153 21.52 -23.36 -27.60
#